data_AF-A0A914F448-F1
#
_entry.id   AF-A0A914F448-F1
#
_cell.length_a   1.000
_cell.length_b   1.000
_cell.length_c   1.000
_cell.angle_alpha   90.00
_cell.angle_beta   90.00
_cell.angle_gamma   90.00
#
_symmetry.space_group_name_H-M   'P 1'
#
loop_
_entity.id
_entity.type
_entity.pdbx_description
1 polymer ?
#
loop_
_entity_poly.entity_id
_entity_poly.type
_entity_poly.pdbx_seq_one_letter_code
_entity_poly.pdbx_strand_id
1 'polypeptide(L)'
;MQKQAAKYDPFFIEIIEPSMVFVDSEKVKYFVFGFFALDIIIIIFAAFVIVYFIYLVQTSKTATKMQQSLIISSTAQISITLILLFIPLGVIIACVGFQIPHTSEYACLCFSITSFHGILEFIATLYFVLPYRRYLKKQISKVSVTLKISKVHVQERPPRLSLK
;
A
#
# COMPACT_ATOMS: atom_id res chain seq x y z
N MET A 1 -35.20 1.08 -32.58
CA MET A 1 -34.43 1.51 -31.40
C MET A 1 -32.94 1.39 -31.73
N GLN A 2 -32.33 2.50 -32.16
CA GLN A 2 -30.90 2.57 -32.48
C GLN A 2 -30.10 2.70 -31.18
N LYS A 3 -29.22 1.74 -30.88
CA LYS A 3 -28.24 1.85 -29.80
C LYS A 3 -27.17 2.88 -30.22
N GLN A 4 -27.12 4.00 -29.51
CA GLN A 4 -26.01 4.94 -29.59
C GLN A 4 -24.75 4.25 -29.06
N ALA A 5 -23.82 3.92 -29.97
CA ALA A 5 -22.47 3.53 -29.60
C ALA A 5 -21.76 4.78 -29.04
N ALA A 6 -21.35 4.72 -27.78
CA ALA A 6 -20.53 5.76 -27.16
C ALA A 6 -19.24 5.90 -27.96
N LYS A 7 -19.08 7.06 -28.60
CA LYS A 7 -17.89 7.45 -29.36
C LYS A 7 -16.80 7.78 -28.35
N TYR A 8 -15.95 6.81 -28.05
CA TYR A 8 -14.76 7.04 -27.23
C TYR A 8 -13.82 8.00 -27.95
N ASP A 9 -13.24 8.93 -27.19
CA ASP A 9 -12.29 9.92 -27.70
C ASP A 9 -11.05 9.20 -28.28
N PRO A 10 -10.67 9.45 -29.55
CA PRO A 10 -9.54 8.80 -30.20
C PRO A 10 -8.20 9.06 -29.50
N PHE A 11 -8.13 10.13 -28.69
CA PHE A 11 -6.96 10.49 -27.91
C PHE A 11 -6.60 9.47 -26.82
N PHE A 12 -7.59 8.75 -26.26
CA PHE A 12 -7.32 7.70 -25.25
C PHE A 12 -6.87 6.38 -25.88
N ILE A 13 -7.31 6.09 -27.11
CA ILE A 13 -6.91 4.89 -27.85
C ILE A 13 -5.45 5.04 -28.31
N GLU A 14 -5.06 6.23 -28.75
CA GLU A 14 -3.72 6.53 -29.26
C GLU A 14 -2.63 6.63 -28.17
N ILE A 15 -2.99 6.77 -26.89
CA ILE A 15 -2.03 6.69 -25.77
C ILE A 15 -1.81 5.23 -25.33
N ILE A 16 -2.80 4.37 -25.53
CA ILE A 16 -2.73 2.95 -25.15
C ILE A 16 -2.10 2.10 -26.27
N GLU A 17 -2.30 2.47 -27.53
CA GLU A 17 -1.85 1.65 -28.67
C GLU A 17 -0.35 1.65 -28.97
N PRO A 18 0.46 2.72 -28.83
CA PRO A 18 1.87 2.67 -29.23
C PRO A 18 2.81 2.17 -28.11
N SER A 19 2.36 2.06 -26.86
CA SER A 19 3.17 1.50 -25.76
C SER A 19 2.95 0.00 -25.53
N MET A 20 1.91 -0.58 -26.13
CA MET A 20 1.72 -2.03 -26.27
C MET A 20 2.25 -2.60 -27.59
N VAL A 21 3.05 -1.81 -28.33
CA VAL A 21 3.82 -2.29 -29.48
C VAL A 21 5.06 -3.03 -28.97
N PHE A 22 4.97 -4.36 -28.99
CA PHE A 22 6.09 -5.29 -28.94
C PHE A 22 7.10 -5.08 -27.80
N VAL A 23 6.64 -5.15 -26.56
CA VAL A 23 7.44 -5.89 -25.58
C VAL A 23 7.19 -7.35 -25.91
N ASP A 24 8.21 -8.09 -26.38
CA ASP A 24 8.14 -9.53 -26.65
C ASP A 24 7.21 -10.19 -25.62
N SER A 25 6.07 -10.71 -26.07
CA SER A 25 5.04 -11.27 -25.17
C SER A 25 5.65 -12.30 -24.22
N GLU A 26 6.69 -13.00 -24.68
CA GLU A 26 7.49 -13.89 -23.85
C GLU A 26 8.29 -13.17 -22.76
N LYS A 27 9.01 -12.08 -23.06
CA LYS A 27 9.78 -11.32 -22.07
C LYS A 27 8.89 -10.73 -20.99
N VAL A 28 7.68 -10.26 -21.33
CA VAL A 28 6.69 -9.80 -20.33
C VAL A 28 6.25 -10.95 -19.44
N LYS A 29 5.97 -12.14 -20.00
CA LYS A 29 5.61 -13.32 -19.20
C LYS A 29 6.71 -13.72 -18.24
N TYR A 30 7.96 -13.79 -18.70
CA TYR A 30 9.10 -14.11 -17.83
C TYR A 30 9.36 -13.04 -16.76
N PHE A 31 9.16 -11.77 -17.11
CA PHE A 31 9.28 -10.67 -16.16
C PHE A 31 8.21 -10.73 -15.06
N VAL A 32 6.94 -10.93 -15.43
CA VAL A 32 5.83 -11.10 -14.48
C VAL A 32 6.03 -12.35 -13.63
N PHE A 33 6.42 -13.47 -14.24
CA PHE A 33 6.71 -14.71 -13.52
C PHE A 33 7.90 -14.56 -12.56
N GLY A 34 8.95 -13.84 -12.97
CA GLY A 34 10.12 -13.56 -12.15
C GLY A 34 9.78 -12.73 -10.91
N PHE A 35 8.95 -11.69 -11.07
CA PHE A 35 8.43 -10.91 -9.94
C PHE A 35 7.63 -11.77 -8.97
N PHE A 36 6.71 -12.60 -9.48
CA PHE A 36 5.96 -13.55 -8.65
C PHE A 36 6.85 -14.52 -7.89
N ALA A 37 7.81 -15.14 -8.57
CA ALA A 37 8.71 -16.10 -7.97
C ALA A 37 9.52 -15.45 -6.85
N LEU A 38 10.04 -14.23 -7.10
CA LEU A 38 10.78 -13.46 -6.12
C LEU A 38 9.92 -13.10 -4.90
N ASP A 39 8.69 -12.64 -5.11
CA ASP A 39 7.79 -12.30 -3.99
C ASP A 39 7.37 -13.53 -3.19
N ILE A 40 7.13 -14.67 -3.83
CA ILE A 40 6.87 -15.94 -3.14
C ILE A 40 8.07 -16.35 -2.28
N ILE A 41 9.30 -16.23 -2.81
CA ILE A 41 10.53 -16.51 -2.06
C ILE A 41 10.63 -15.58 -0.85
N ILE A 42 10.32 -14.28 -0.99
CA ILE A 42 10.31 -13.32 0.11
C ILE A 42 9.29 -13.71 1.18
N ILE A 43 8.08 -14.11 0.78
CA ILE A 43 7.03 -14.54 1.71
C ILE A 43 7.48 -15.79 2.49
N ILE A 44 8.03 -16.79 1.79
CA ILE A 44 8.54 -18.03 2.43
C ILE A 44 9.67 -17.70 3.40
N PHE A 45 10.62 -16.86 2.98
CA PHE A 45 11.74 -16.45 3.82
C PHE A 45 11.25 -15.67 5.06
N ALA A 46 10.32 -14.73 4.88
CA ALA A 46 9.72 -13.97 5.98
C ALA A 46 8.98 -14.88 6.96
N ALA A 47 8.20 -15.85 6.45
CA ALA A 47 7.51 -16.84 7.28
C ALA A 47 8.51 -17.71 8.07
N PHE A 48 9.60 -18.15 7.42
CA PHE A 48 10.67 -18.90 8.08
C PHE A 48 11.32 -18.10 9.20
N VAL A 49 11.68 -16.84 8.94
CA VAL A 49 12.27 -15.93 9.95
C VAL A 49 11.31 -15.74 11.13
N ILE A 50 10.02 -15.53 10.87
CA ILE A 50 8.99 -15.40 11.91
C ILE A 50 8.95 -16.65 12.78
N VAL A 51 8.84 -17.84 12.18
CA VAL A 51 8.80 -19.12 12.89
C VAL A 51 10.08 -19.34 13.70
N TYR A 52 11.25 -19.09 13.09
CA TYR A 52 12.54 -19.20 13.75
C TYR A 52 12.62 -18.32 15.01
N PHE A 53 12.21 -17.04 14.91
CA PHE A 53 12.23 -16.13 16.04
C PHE A 53 11.19 -16.47 17.12
N ILE A 54 10.03 -17.02 16.75
CA ILE A 54 9.00 -17.43 17.71
C ILE A 54 9.44 -18.64 18.53
N TYR A 55 10.00 -19.65 17.88
CA TYR A 55 10.17 -20.98 18.50
C TYR A 55 11.57 -21.25 19.04
N LEU A 56 12.62 -20.69 18.43
CA LEU A 56 14.00 -21.08 18.76
C LEU A 56 14.72 -20.07 19.66
N VAL A 57 14.29 -18.82 19.69
CA VAL A 57 14.93 -17.79 20.50
C VAL A 57 14.21 -17.68 21.84
N GLN A 58 14.75 -18.30 22.89
CA GLN A 58 14.31 -18.03 24.27
C GLN A 58 14.53 -16.54 24.57
N THR A 59 13.44 -15.80 24.72
CA THR A 59 13.47 -14.36 24.91
C THR A 59 12.96 -13.95 26.29
N SER A 60 13.55 -12.90 26.85
CA SER A 60 13.00 -12.26 28.05
C SER A 60 11.59 -11.72 27.79
N LYS A 61 10.77 -11.55 28.84
CA LYS A 61 9.39 -11.01 28.73
C LYS A 61 9.30 -9.71 27.90
N THR A 62 10.35 -8.89 27.91
CA THR A 62 10.42 -7.65 27.13
C THR A 62 10.67 -7.92 25.64
N ALA A 63 11.57 -8.85 25.33
CA ALA A 63 11.85 -9.25 23.96
C ALA A 63 10.67 -10.03 23.35
N THR A 64 9.93 -10.83 24.13
CA THR A 64 8.69 -11.48 23.68
C THR A 64 7.63 -10.47 23.23
N LYS A 65 7.45 -9.36 23.95
CA LYS A 65 6.51 -8.29 23.55
C LYS A 65 6.94 -7.60 22.25
N MET A 66 8.24 -7.41 22.04
CA MET A 66 8.75 -6.86 20.79
C MET A 66 8.58 -7.84 19.63
N GLN A 67 8.85 -9.13 19.85
CA GLN A 67 8.62 -10.18 18.87
C GLN A 67 7.14 -10.26 18.47
N GLN A 68 6.22 -10.28 19.43
CA GLN A 68 4.78 -10.26 19.15
C GLN A 68 4.36 -9.04 18.31
N SER A 69 4.90 -7.86 18.61
CA SER A 69 4.63 -6.66 17.82
C SER A 69 5.17 -6.78 16.40
N LEU A 70 6.36 -7.36 16.22
CA LEU A 70 6.94 -7.62 14.91
C LEU A 70 6.10 -8.61 14.12
N ILE A 71 5.69 -9.73 14.73
CA ILE A 71 4.87 -10.76 14.10
C ILE A 71 3.54 -10.17 13.62
N ILE A 72 2.85 -9.40 14.48
CA ILE A 72 1.58 -8.75 14.12
C ILE A 72 1.80 -7.77 12.96
N SER A 73 2.87 -6.97 13.01
CA SER A 73 3.20 -6.03 11.94
C SER A 73 3.50 -6.72 10.62
N SER A 74 4.34 -7.75 10.63
CA SER A 74 4.71 -8.52 9.45
C SER A 74 3.51 -9.28 8.88
N THR A 75 2.67 -9.86 9.74
CA THR A 75 1.44 -10.54 9.31
C THR A 75 0.47 -9.55 8.63
N ALA A 76 0.31 -8.36 9.19
CA ALA A 76 -0.52 -7.32 8.59
C ALA A 76 0.04 -6.87 7.23
N GLN A 77 1.35 -6.64 7.13
CA GLN A 77 2.01 -6.26 5.88
C GLN A 77 1.83 -7.34 4.80
N ILE A 78 2.17 -8.60 5.12
CA ILE A 78 1.99 -9.73 4.20
C ILE A 78 0.53 -9.84 3.76
N SER A 79 -0.43 -9.68 4.67
CA SER A 79 -1.86 -9.75 4.33
C SER A 79 -2.28 -8.66 3.35
N ILE A 80 -1.77 -7.44 3.52
CA ILE A 80 -2.04 -6.30 2.63
C ILE A 80 -1.45 -6.57 1.25
N THR A 81 -0.19 -7.01 1.17
CA THR A 81 0.46 -7.39 -0.09
C THR A 81 -0.34 -8.50 -0.78
N LEU A 82 -0.77 -9.53 -0.05
CA LEU A 82 -1.52 -10.65 -0.62
C LEU A 82 -2.87 -10.21 -1.20
N ILE A 83 -3.61 -9.35 -0.49
CA ILE A 83 -4.94 -8.92 -0.93
C ILE A 83 -4.87 -7.88 -2.06
N LEU A 84 -3.93 -6.95 -2.00
CA LEU A 84 -3.92 -5.78 -2.89
C LEU A 84 -2.96 -5.90 -4.07
N LEU A 85 -1.98 -6.80 -4.01
CA LEU A 85 -1.05 -7.05 -5.10
C LEU A 85 -1.37 -8.38 -5.77
N PHE A 86 -1.39 -9.47 -5.00
CA PHE A 86 -1.50 -10.82 -5.57
C PHE A 86 -2.87 -11.16 -6.12
N ILE A 87 -3.96 -10.81 -5.42
CA ILE A 87 -5.33 -11.08 -5.93
C ILE A 87 -5.58 -10.34 -7.26
N PRO A 88 -5.39 -9.00 -7.36
CA PRO A 88 -5.62 -8.30 -8.62
C PRO A 88 -4.75 -8.82 -9.76
N LEU A 89 -3.49 -9.17 -9.45
CA LEU A 89 -2.58 -9.70 -10.44
C LEU A 89 -2.98 -11.12 -10.90
N GLY A 90 -3.44 -11.97 -10.00
CA GLY A 90 -4.01 -13.28 -10.33
C GLY A 90 -5.27 -13.17 -11.20
N VAL A 91 -6.11 -12.17 -10.95
CA VAL A 91 -7.28 -11.85 -11.80
C VAL A 91 -6.83 -11.46 -13.21
N ILE A 92 -5.84 -10.58 -13.35
CA ILE A 92 -5.30 -10.20 -14.68
C ILE A 92 -4.79 -11.43 -15.43
N ILE A 93 -3.98 -12.27 -14.78
CA ILE A 93 -3.43 -13.49 -15.39
C ILE A 93 -4.54 -14.43 -15.83
N ALA A 94 -5.56 -14.62 -14.99
CA ALA A 94 -6.71 -15.46 -15.33
C ALA A 94 -7.50 -14.88 -16.53
N CYS A 95 -7.76 -13.56 -16.55
CA CYS A 95 -8.44 -12.91 -17.67
C CYS A 95 -7.68 -13.09 -18.98
N VAL A 96 -6.36 -12.92 -18.97
CA VAL A 96 -5.50 -13.13 -20.15
C VAL A 96 -5.47 -14.62 -20.54
N GLY A 97 -5.30 -15.52 -19.58
CA GLY A 97 -5.20 -16.96 -19.81
C GLY A 97 -6.48 -17.59 -20.36
N PHE A 98 -7.65 -17.14 -19.90
CA PHE A 98 -8.96 -17.61 -20.34
C PHE A 98 -9.57 -16.76 -21.47
N GLN A 99 -8.85 -15.77 -22.00
CA GLN A 99 -9.30 -14.89 -23.07
C GLN A 99 -10.64 -14.20 -22.77
N ILE A 100 -10.81 -13.72 -21.54
CA ILE A 100 -12.05 -13.07 -21.09
C ILE A 100 -12.25 -11.76 -21.88
N PRO A 101 -13.43 -11.49 -22.45
CA PRO A 101 -13.71 -10.21 -23.11
C PRO A 101 -13.55 -9.05 -22.10
N HIS A 102 -13.18 -7.86 -22.57
CA HIS A 102 -12.93 -6.68 -21.72
C HIS A 102 -11.74 -6.82 -20.74
N THR A 103 -10.76 -7.69 -21.02
CA THR A 103 -9.54 -7.85 -20.20
C THR A 103 -8.81 -6.53 -19.92
N SER A 104 -8.82 -5.57 -20.85
CA SER A 104 -8.22 -4.24 -20.66
C SER A 104 -8.88 -3.43 -19.54
N GLU A 105 -10.21 -3.48 -19.42
CA GLU A 105 -10.97 -2.80 -18.38
C GLU A 105 -10.68 -3.41 -17.00
N TYR A 106 -10.67 -4.74 -16.92
CA TYR A 106 -10.31 -5.46 -15.69
C TYR A 106 -8.87 -5.20 -15.27
N ALA A 107 -7.93 -5.14 -16.22
CA ALA A 107 -6.54 -4.81 -15.96
C ALA A 107 -6.41 -3.40 -15.38
N CYS A 108 -7.09 -2.40 -15.96
CA CYS A 108 -7.06 -1.03 -15.46
C CYS A 108 -7.58 -0.92 -14.01
N LEU A 109 -8.67 -1.62 -13.70
CA LEU A 109 -9.21 -1.70 -12.34
C LEU A 109 -8.24 -2.37 -11.37
N CYS A 110 -7.64 -3.50 -11.77
CA CYS A 110 -6.66 -4.22 -10.97
C CYS A 110 -5.38 -3.41 -10.74
N PHE A 111 -4.89 -2.68 -11.74
CA PHE A 111 -3.76 -1.75 -11.59
C PHE A 111 -4.10 -0.59 -10.63
N SER A 112 -5.32 -0.09 -10.68
CA SER A 112 -5.79 0.96 -9.76
C SER A 112 -5.80 0.45 -8.31
N ILE A 113 -6.35 -0.75 -8.06
CA ILE A 113 -6.32 -1.41 -6.74
C ILE A 113 -4.88 -1.63 -6.28
N THR A 114 -4.05 -2.15 -7.17
CA THR A 114 -2.63 -2.41 -6.90
C THR A 114 -1.92 -1.12 -6.51
N SER A 115 -2.20 0.03 -7.15
CA SER A 115 -1.55 1.30 -6.81
C SER A 115 -1.78 1.75 -5.35
N PHE A 116 -2.85 1.30 -4.70
CA PHE A 116 -3.11 1.59 -3.29
C PHE A 116 -2.33 0.71 -2.30
N HIS A 117 -1.70 -0.39 -2.74
CA HIS A 117 -1.01 -1.32 -1.83
C HIS A 117 0.11 -0.63 -1.06
N GLY A 118 0.95 0.17 -1.73
CA GLY A 118 2.07 0.87 -1.09
C GLY A 118 1.63 1.90 -0.04
N ILE A 119 0.49 2.57 -0.29
CA ILE A 119 -0.11 3.51 0.69
C ILE A 119 -0.58 2.74 1.92
N LEU A 120 -1.25 1.61 1.73
CA LEU A 120 -1.76 0.80 2.83
C LEU A 120 -0.64 0.08 3.60
N GLU A 121 0.41 -0.38 2.94
CA GLU A 121 1.63 -0.89 3.58
C GLU A 121 2.31 0.18 4.43
N PHE A 122 2.39 1.41 3.92
CA PHE A 122 2.93 2.54 4.68
C PHE A 122 2.09 2.83 5.93
N ILE A 123 0.75 2.91 5.79
CA ILE A 123 -0.16 3.10 6.91
C ILE A 123 -0.03 1.96 7.94
N ALA A 124 0.01 0.72 7.48
CA ALA A 124 0.18 -0.45 8.32
C ALA A 124 1.50 -0.39 9.09
N THR A 125 2.58 -0.01 8.42
CA THR A 125 3.89 0.18 9.06
C THR A 125 3.82 1.25 10.15
N LEU A 126 3.22 2.40 9.88
CA LEU A 126 3.06 3.46 10.87
C LEU A 126 2.20 3.03 12.08
N TYR A 127 1.19 2.19 11.85
CA TYR A 127 0.26 1.75 12.89
C TYR A 127 0.80 0.59 13.75
N PHE A 128 1.37 -0.43 13.11
CA PHE A 128 1.76 -1.68 13.77
C PHE A 128 3.22 -1.68 14.27
N VAL A 129 4.12 -0.90 13.66
CA VAL A 129 5.51 -0.83 14.11
C VAL A 129 5.61 0.12 15.31
N LEU A 130 5.79 -0.49 16.48
CA LEU A 130 5.82 0.18 17.79
C LEU A 130 6.69 1.45 17.87
N PRO A 131 7.96 1.48 17.39
CA PRO A 131 8.79 2.68 17.45
C PRO A 131 8.20 3.83 16.63
N TYR A 132 7.67 3.58 15.42
CA TYR A 132 7.03 4.61 14.60
C TYR A 132 5.77 5.15 15.26
N ARG A 133 4.92 4.28 15.81
CA ARG A 133 3.72 4.71 16.54
C ARG A 133 4.04 5.57 17.76
N ARG A 134 5.09 5.22 18.52
CA ARG A 134 5.57 6.02 19.66
C ARG A 134 6.11 7.38 19.20
N TYR A 135 6.87 7.40 18.12
CA TYR A 135 7.39 8.62 17.52
C TYR A 135 6.24 9.56 17.09
N LEU A 136 5.26 9.05 16.35
CA LEU A 136 4.09 9.81 15.90
C LEU A 136 3.29 10.38 17.08
N LYS A 137 3.00 9.55 18.10
CA LYS A 137 2.32 10.03 19.32
C LYS A 137 3.07 11.18 19.99
N LYS A 138 4.41 11.10 20.05
CA LYS A 138 5.25 12.16 20.63
C LYS A 138 5.16 13.46 19.82
N GLN A 139 5.19 13.39 18.50
CA GLN A 139 5.08 14.57 17.65
C GLN A 139 3.68 15.20 17.71
N ILE A 140 2.62 14.40 17.65
CA ILE A 140 1.22 14.88 17.76
C ILE A 140 0.98 15.55 19.11
N SER A 141 1.52 14.98 20.19
CA SER A 141 1.43 15.57 21.53
C SER A 141 2.11 16.94 21.59
N LYS A 142 3.32 17.09 21.02
CA LYS A 142 4.02 18.38 20.95
C LYS A 142 3.19 19.43 20.21
N VAL A 143 2.69 19.10 19.02
CA VAL A 143 1.87 20.02 18.21
C VAL A 143 0.60 20.43 18.95
N SER A 144 -0.07 19.47 19.60
CA SER A 144 -1.28 19.76 20.40
C SER A 144 -1.01 20.70 21.57
N VAL A 145 0.16 20.59 22.22
CA VAL A 145 0.58 21.52 23.28
C VAL A 145 0.87 22.91 22.71
N THR A 146 1.60 23.00 21.58
CA THR A 146 1.89 24.27 20.91
C THR A 146 0.63 25.00 20.46
N LEU A 147 -0.36 24.29 19.91
CA LEU A 147 -1.64 24.86 19.49
C LEU A 147 -2.46 25.37 20.69
N LYS A 148 -2.43 24.67 21.83
CA LYS A 148 -3.07 25.15 23.06
C LYS A 148 -2.42 26.45 23.57
N ILE A 149 -1.09 26.51 23.61
CA ILE A 149 -0.34 27.71 24.03
C ILE A 149 -0.61 28.88 23.08
N SER A 150 -0.62 28.64 21.77
CA SER A 150 -0.91 29.67 20.78
C SER A 150 -2.33 30.23 20.90
N LYS A 151 -3.33 29.39 21.23
CA LYS A 151 -4.69 29.88 21.49
C LYS A 151 -4.78 30.73 22.75
N VAL A 152 -4.11 30.32 23.83
CA VAL A 152 -4.05 31.10 25.08
C VAL A 152 -3.41 32.47 24.84
N HIS A 153 -2.31 32.52 24.09
CA HIS A 153 -1.60 33.78 23.81
C HIS A 153 -2.35 34.73 22.87
N VAL A 154 -3.22 34.21 21.99
CA VAL A 154 -4.10 35.04 21.14
C VAL A 154 -5.24 35.67 21.94
N GLN A 155 -5.69 35.02 23.02
CA GLN A 155 -6.81 35.51 23.83
C GLN A 155 -6.41 36.59 24.84
N GLU A 156 -5.13 36.66 25.25
CA GLU A 156 -4.62 37.69 26.15
C GLU A 156 -4.18 38.98 25.46
N ARG A 157 -4.28 39.09 24.13
CA ARG A 157 -3.87 40.32 23.44
C ARG A 157 -4.87 41.44 23.79
N PRO A 158 -4.46 42.46 24.57
CA PRO A 158 -5.38 43.51 25.02
C PRO A 158 -5.94 44.24 23.80
N PRO A 159 -7.22 44.70 23.86
CA PRO A 159 -7.83 45.43 22.75
C PRO A 159 -6.97 46.64 22.44
N ARG A 160 -6.51 46.75 21.19
CA ARG A 160 -5.82 47.94 20.71
C ARG A 160 -6.81 49.09 20.83
N LEU A 161 -6.57 49.95 21.82
CA LEU A 161 -7.22 51.24 21.94
C LEU A 161 -6.97 51.98 20.63
N SER A 162 -7.99 52.03 19.78
CA SER A 162 -7.99 52.85 18.58
C SER A 162 -8.01 54.31 19.05
N LEU A 163 -6.84 54.96 19.00
CA LEU A 163 -6.76 56.40 19.09
C LEU A 163 -7.50 56.98 17.88
N LYS A 164 -8.68 57.54 18.15
CA LYS A 164 -9.41 58.44 17.26
C LYS A 164 -8.78 59.83 17.33
#